data_AF-A0A202DFR6-F1
#
_entry.id   AF-A0A202DFR6-F1
#
_cell.length_a   1.000
_cell.length_b   1.000
_cell.length_c   1.000
_cell.angle_alpha   90.00
_cell.angle_beta   90.00
_cell.angle_gamma   90.00
#
_symmetry.space_group_name_H-M   'P 1'
#
loop_
_entity.id
_entity.type
_entity.pdbx_description
1 polymer ?
#
loop_
_entity_poly.entity_id
_entity_poly.type
_entity_poly.pdbx_seq_one_letter_code
_entity_poly.pdbx_strand_id
1 'polypeptide(L)' 'MKTEKIKEVLTNHEEIVAAYIFGSYATGENRESSDLDVAIILQEDFNPEKFYLSKLSLELDKVIGVETQIII' A
#
# COMPACT_ATOMS: atom_id res chain seq x y z
N MET A 1 12.23 -3.63 -9.88
CA MET A 1 10.87 -4.21 -9.77
C MET A 1 10.00 -3.21 -9.02
N LYS A 2 8.74 -2.96 -9.43
CA LYS A 2 7.83 -2.06 -8.69
C LYS A 2 7.71 -2.45 -7.20
N THR A 3 7.80 -3.76 -6.90
CA THR A 3 7.74 -4.33 -5.55
C THR A 3 8.81 -3.81 -4.58
N GLU A 4 10.05 -3.60 -5.01
CA GLU A 4 11.11 -3.08 -4.12
C GLU A 4 10.81 -1.65 -3.67
N LYS A 5 10.20 -0.85 -4.56
CA LYS A 5 9.79 0.51 -4.22
C LYS A 5 8.59 0.55 -3.28
N ILE A 6 7.62 -0.35 -3.47
CA ILE A 6 6.48 -0.53 -2.53
C ILE A 6 7.04 -0.87 -1.15
N LYS A 7 7.98 -1.83 -1.11
CA LYS A 7 8.63 -2.25 0.13
C LYS A 7 9.35 -1.09 0.80
N GLU A 8 10.16 -0.32 0.06
CA GLU A 8 10.87 0.84 0.59
C GLU A 8 9.93 1.86 1.25
N VAL A 9 8.83 2.24 0.58
CA VAL A 9 7.82 3.14 1.15
C VAL A 9 7.25 2.55 2.43
N LEU A 10 6.71 1.33 2.37
CA LEU A 10 6.05 0.71 3.53
C LEU A 10 7.00 0.46 4.71
N THR A 11 8.28 0.18 4.47
CA THR A 11 9.26 -0.01 5.54
C THR A 11 9.66 1.29 6.25
N ASN A 12 9.39 2.46 5.67
CA ASN A 12 9.59 3.75 6.35
C ASN A 12 8.46 4.08 7.34
N HIS A 13 7.41 3.25 7.40
CA HIS A 13 6.31 3.34 8.34
C HIS A 13 6.45 2.25 9.39
N GLU A 14 7.13 2.55 10.50
CA GLU A 14 7.42 1.59 11.57
C GLU A 14 6.15 1.03 12.23
N GLU A 15 5.05 1.80 12.17
CA GLU A 15 3.72 1.40 12.64
C GLU A 15 3.08 0.26 11.82
N ILE A 16 3.60 -0.03 10.62
CA ILE A 16 3.11 -1.11 9.76
C ILE A 16 3.85 -2.41 10.13
N VAL A 17 3.12 -3.36 10.70
CA VAL A 17 3.62 -4.68 11.10
C VAL A 17 3.79 -5.60 9.89
N ALA A 18 2.83 -5.55 8.96
CA ALA A 18 2.85 -6.34 7.74
C ALA A 18 2.05 -5.66 6.63
N ALA A 19 2.37 -6.01 5.38
CA ALA A 19 1.60 -5.59 4.22
C ALA A 19 1.47 -6.73 3.21
N TYR A 20 0.31 -6.83 2.58
CA TYR A 20 -0.02 -7.83 1.59
C TYR A 20 -0.58 -7.16 0.34
N ILE A 21 -0.01 -7.48 -0.82
CA ILE A 21 -0.64 -7.16 -2.10
C ILE A 21 -1.69 -8.22 -2.36
N PHE A 22 -2.92 -7.79 -2.67
CA PHE A 22 -4.01 -8.68 -3.03
C PHE A 22 -4.64 -8.24 -4.37
N GLY A 23 -5.80 -8.80 -4.70
CA GLY A 23 -6.54 -8.41 -5.90
C GLY A 23 -5.81 -8.76 -7.21
N SER A 24 -6.00 -7.91 -8.22
CA SER A 24 -5.60 -8.20 -9.60
C SER A 24 -4.06 -8.30 -9.76
N TYR A 25 -3.30 -7.50 -9.02
CA TYR A 25 -1.83 -7.54 -9.03
C TYR A 25 -1.27 -8.81 -8.39
N ALA A 26 -1.96 -9.41 -7.41
CA ALA A 26 -1.52 -10.64 -6.78
C ALA A 26 -1.75 -11.89 -7.64
N THR A 27 -2.78 -11.87 -8.49
CA THR A 27 -3.16 -12.99 -9.37
C THR A 27 -2.57 -12.89 -10.78
N GLY A 28 -2.01 -11.73 -11.14
CA GLY A 28 -1.50 -11.45 -12.49
C GLY A 28 -2.61 -11.11 -13.49
N GLU A 29 -3.83 -10.86 -13.02
CA GLU A 29 -4.97 -10.46 -13.84
C GLU A 29 -5.10 -8.92 -13.96
N ASN A 30 -4.11 -8.17 -13.48
CA ASN A 30 -4.09 -6.71 -13.55
C ASN A 30 -4.04 -6.20 -15.00
N ARG A 31 -4.80 -5.13 -15.26
CA ARG A 31 -4.84 -4.40 -16.53
C ARG A 31 -4.12 -3.07 -16.38
N GLU A 32 -3.93 -2.35 -17.48
CA GLU A 32 -3.32 -1.01 -17.45
C GLU A 32 -4.10 -0.01 -16.57
N SER A 33 -5.41 -0.20 -16.45
CA SER A 33 -6.30 0.61 -15.61
C SER A 33 -6.48 0.07 -14.18
N SER A 34 -5.76 -0.99 -13.80
CA SER A 34 -5.89 -1.59 -12.47
C SER A 34 -5.14 -0.78 -11.43
N ASP A 35 -5.80 -0.53 -10.31
CA ASP A 35 -5.24 -0.07 -9.05
C ASP A 35 -4.47 -1.18 -8.33
N LEU A 36 -3.57 -0.77 -7.44
CA LEU A 36 -2.82 -1.65 -6.56
C LEU A 36 -3.55 -1.80 -5.22
N ASP A 37 -4.06 -2.99 -4.94
CA ASP A 37 -4.69 -3.33 -3.67
C ASP A 37 -3.66 -3.75 -2.61
N VAL A 38 -3.60 -3.04 -1.48
CA VAL A 38 -2.69 -3.33 -0.35
C VAL A 38 -3.45 -3.42 0.97
N ALA A 39 -3.34 -4.55 1.65
CA ALA A 39 -3.81 -4.71 3.02
C ALA A 39 -2.63 -4.49 3.97
N ILE A 40 -2.79 -3.64 4.99
CA ILE A 40 -1.77 -3.37 5.99
C ILE A 40 -2.25 -3.80 7.38
N ILE A 41 -1.33 -4.30 8.19
CA ILE A 41 -1.56 -4.56 9.61
C ILE A 41 -0.79 -3.50 10.38
N LEU A 42 -1.49 -2.76 11.25
CA LEU A 42 -0.89 -1.73 12.09
C LEU A 42 -0.56 -2.29 13.48
N GLN A 43 0.39 -1.65 14.16
CA GLN A 43 0.66 -1.90 15.58
C GLN A 43 -0.62 -1.66 16.42
N GLU A 44 -0.84 -2.47 17.46
CA GLU A 44 -2.07 -2.45 18.26
C GLU A 44 -2.32 -1.11 18.97
N ASP A 45 -1.26 -0.41 19.36
CA ASP A 45 -1.28 0.88 20.03
C ASP A 45 -1.21 2.09 19.09
N PHE A 46 -1.10 1.86 17.77
CA PHE A 46 -1.10 2.92 16.79
C PHE A 46 -2.53 3.33 16.42
N ASN A 47 -2.86 4.59 16.68
CA ASN A 47 -4.14 5.18 16.30
C ASN A 47 -3.96 6.06 15.06
N PRO A 48 -4.31 5.58 13.84
CA PRO A 48 -4.11 6.33 12.62
C PRO A 48 -4.92 7.63 12.63
N GLU A 49 -4.27 8.73 12.24
CA GLU A 49 -4.98 9.98 12.02
C GLU A 49 -5.98 9.87 10.86
N LYS A 50 -6.96 10.78 10.83
CA LYS A 50 -8.10 10.77 9.88
C LYS A 50 -7.72 10.54 8.41
N PHE A 51 -6.53 10.99 8.00
CA PHE A 51 -6.06 10.93 6.61
C PHE A 51 -4.83 10.05 6.41
N TYR A 52 -4.49 9.21 7.40
CA TYR A 52 -3.31 8.36 7.36
C TYR A 52 -3.27 7.48 6.09
N LEU A 53 -4.34 6.73 5.83
CA LEU A 53 -4.43 5.85 4.65
C LEU A 53 -4.37 6.61 3.33
N SER A 54 -5.01 7.78 3.25
CA SER A 54 -4.96 8.61 2.04
C SER A 54 -3.57 9.18 1.79
N LYS A 55 -2.82 9.54 2.84
CA LYS A 55 -1.42 9.98 2.70
C LYS A 55 -0.53 8.85 2.23
N LEU A 56 -0.65 7.68 2.85
CA LEU A 56 0.14 6.49 2.48
C LEU A 56 -0.15 6.04 1.04
N SER A 57 -1.42 6.05 0.63
CA SER A 57 -1.86 5.77 -0.74
C SER A 57 -1.19 6.73 -1.74
N LEU A 58 -1.24 8.04 -1.47
CA LEU A 58 -0.58 9.05 -2.32
C LEU A 58 0.94 8.90 -2.40
N GLU A 59 1.59 8.41 -1.34
CA GLU A 59 3.03 8.11 -1.35
C GLU A 59 3.35 6.94 -2.28
N LEU A 60 2.56 5.86 -2.21
CA LEU A 60 2.70 4.72 -3.11
C LEU A 60 2.38 5.10 -4.57
N ASP A 61 1.33 5.88 -4.81
CA ASP A 61 0.93 6.32 -6.15
C ASP A 61 2.04 7.05 -6.88
N LYS A 62 2.73 7.98 -6.19
CA LYS A 62 3.85 8.74 -6.75
C LYS A 62 5.01 7.86 -7.18
N VAL A 63 5.18 6.73 -6.51
CA VAL A 63 6.33 5.84 -6.68
C VAL A 63 6.05 4.74 -7.71
N ILE A 64 4.80 4.27 -7.78
CA ILE A 64 4.37 3.13 -8.60
C ILE A 64 3.67 3.55 -9.90
N GLY A 65 3.09 4.75 -9.93
CA GLY A 65 2.44 5.35 -11.10
C GLY A 65 1.06 4.82 -11.42
N VAL A 66 0.39 4.17 -10.46
CA VAL A 66 -1.01 3.75 -10.50
C VAL A 66 -1.65 4.11 -9.17
N GLU A 67 -2.98 4.22 -9.13
CA GLU A 67 -3.74 4.41 -7.89
C GLU A 67 -3.56 3.20 -6.96
N THR A 68 -3.46 3.46 -5.66
CA THR A 68 -3.24 2.45 -4.63
C THR A 68 -4.38 2.50 -3.63
N GLN A 69 -5.14 1.41 -3.54
CA GLN A 69 -6.18 1.25 -2.53
C GLN A 69 -5.58 0.54 -1.30
N ILE A 70 -5.69 1.18 -0.13
CA ILE A 70 -5.19 0.64 1.13
C ILE A 70 -6.34 0.32 2.08
N ILE A 71 -6.30 -0.87 2.67
CA ILE A 71 -7.20 -1.31 3.74
C ILE A 71 -6.39 -1.74 4.98
N ILE A 72 -6.96 -1.55 6.16
CA ILE A 72 -6.45 -2.06 7.45
C ILE A 72 -7.26 -3.30 7.84
#